data_AF-A0A962MGP8-F1
#
_entry.id   AF-A0A962MGP8-F1
#
_cell.length_a   1.000
_cell.length_b   1.000
_cell.length_c   1.000
_cell.angle_alpha   90.00
_cell.angle_beta   90.00
_cell.angle_gamma   90.00
#
_symmetry.space_group_name_H-M   'P 1'
#
loop_
_entity.id
_entity.type
_entity.pdbx_description
1 polymer ?
#
loop_
_entity_poly.entity_id
_entity_poly.type
_entity_poly.pdbx_seq_one_letter_code
_entity_poly.pdbx_strand_id
1 'polypeptide(L)'
;ESVTEPAQLDTLLALLMRDPSPFVRQGLAERLLQLPVTSRLQSLLYLIGEDPSAQVRASAVLQLAQWADADSPEHELQLLGTELMSRETDPFVLRVSLRAIWQRHARLLDQQQESAAADWLATLAPLIEDLHQTAPDLAVRRWAAQSREQLWAQASAERRALLDQLQMLLADIQPGRRKRWRKQLSAGVDEMTLGRLLAISARGDFGWDVNQGLLGRTFYRAQRLGFRSWRWLHELRHSATDKRQAFSHVCGRVYRGTLRAPSTILAELAQTKVPGEPVYMPTEDGWRPYLPLPDELLSCIDHSKGLLTIYSAEGITAIQAPRSLYGKLKARWLLTWRFSDYAHRRNWQEGSQTEPTDYIQAIQQLGFTVRLQHYPDEPASQSLQARLDPAVSRFFPAFLPLADPVFWQHLRDYFFSVYENSLQHLALFLALMSGLFFGRHWLSNQRVRRARRRIPLVIGGWGTRGKSGTERLKAALFNALGSSVLSKTTGCEAMFLYGYPFGDLTELFLFRPYDKATIWEQTQVLRLADRLDGDVLLWECMGLGKDFVHVLQRQWMRDDLATITNTYPDHEDVQGPAGYNIPEVMTAFIPAQATLLTSEEQMLPILRSAAQQLGTRLRT
;
A
#
# COMPACT_ATOMS: atom_id res chain seq x y z
N GLU A 1 18.44 13.26 40.83
CA GLU A 1 18.98 12.88 39.51
C GLU A 1 20.44 13.29 39.49
N SER A 2 21.34 12.30 39.49
CA SER A 2 22.78 12.54 39.54
C SER A 2 23.23 13.18 38.24
N VAL A 3 23.79 14.39 38.33
CA VAL A 3 24.55 15.04 37.27
C VAL A 3 25.67 14.08 36.85
N THR A 4 25.49 13.36 35.74
CA THR A 4 26.61 12.75 35.03
C THR A 4 27.55 13.89 34.67
N GLU A 5 28.76 13.89 35.21
CA GLU A 5 29.78 14.86 34.83
C GLU A 5 29.94 14.83 33.30
N PRO A 6 30.01 15.98 32.60
CA PRO A 6 30.09 16.03 31.14
C PRO A 6 31.18 15.11 30.55
N ALA A 7 32.31 14.98 31.25
CA ALA A 7 33.42 14.10 30.87
C ALA A 7 33.06 12.59 30.87
N GLN A 8 32.17 12.15 31.77
CA GLN A 8 31.70 10.77 31.81
C GLN A 8 30.76 10.46 30.64
N LEU A 9 29.88 11.42 30.29
CA LEU A 9 29.00 11.29 29.14
C LEU A 9 29.79 11.17 27.83
N ASP A 10 30.75 12.07 27.60
CA ASP A 10 31.56 12.04 26.37
C ASP A 10 32.38 10.74 26.24
N THR A 11 32.88 10.21 27.37
CA THR A 11 33.56 8.91 27.40
C THR A 11 32.61 7.76 27.03
N LEU A 12 31.40 7.76 27.57
CA LEU A 12 30.38 6.75 27.25
C LEU A 12 29.94 6.86 25.78
N LEU A 13 29.76 8.07 25.25
CA LEU A 13 29.43 8.29 23.85
C LEU A 13 30.53 7.75 22.93
N ALA A 14 31.80 8.03 23.21
CA ALA A 14 32.91 7.51 22.45
C ALA A 14 32.97 5.96 22.45
N LEU A 15 32.59 5.32 23.55
CA LEU A 15 32.49 3.87 23.66
C LEU A 15 31.31 3.33 22.84
N LEU A 16 30.12 3.91 23.00
CA LEU A 16 28.91 3.49 22.29
C LEU A 16 29.04 3.66 20.78
N MET A 17 29.67 4.74 20.31
CA MET A 17 29.89 5.00 18.88
C MET A 17 30.82 3.96 18.23
N ARG A 18 31.65 3.28 19.02
CA ARG A 18 32.58 2.24 18.55
C ARG A 18 32.16 0.83 18.95
N ASP A 19 30.97 0.67 19.55
CA ASP A 19 30.45 -0.64 19.93
C ASP A 19 30.36 -1.53 18.68
N PRO A 20 30.78 -2.81 18.72
CA PRO A 20 30.75 -3.66 17.54
C PRO A 20 29.32 -3.92 17.02
N SER A 21 28.29 -3.84 17.88
CA SER A 21 26.90 -4.11 17.54
C SER A 21 26.23 -2.91 16.86
N PRO A 22 25.80 -3.03 15.58
CA PRO A 22 25.03 -1.98 14.91
C PRO A 22 23.70 -1.67 15.61
N PHE A 23 23.17 -2.61 16.39
CA PHE A 23 21.95 -2.41 17.16
C PHE A 23 22.17 -1.42 18.31
N VAL A 24 23.30 -1.52 19.01
CA VAL A 24 23.68 -0.57 20.07
C VAL A 24 23.88 0.82 19.48
N ARG A 25 24.58 0.92 18.34
CA ARG A 25 24.82 2.21 17.65
C ARG A 25 23.54 2.83 17.09
N GLN A 26 22.59 2.03 16.59
CA GLN A 26 21.24 2.49 16.26
C GLN A 26 20.48 3.01 17.49
N GLY A 27 20.58 2.30 18.62
CA GLY A 27 19.99 2.75 19.89
C GLY A 27 20.59 4.09 20.36
N LEU A 28 21.90 4.31 20.15
CA LEU A 28 22.51 5.61 20.37
C LEU A 28 21.93 6.68 19.44
N ALA A 29 21.83 6.39 18.14
CA ALA A 29 21.24 7.30 17.16
C ALA A 29 19.82 7.73 17.56
N GLU A 30 18.95 6.80 17.97
CA GLU A 30 17.58 7.09 18.41
C GLU A 30 17.48 7.98 19.66
N ARG A 31 18.58 8.12 20.42
CA ARG A 31 18.63 8.88 21.67
C ARG A 31 19.43 10.17 21.57
N LEU A 32 19.94 10.53 20.38
CA LEU A 32 20.74 11.74 20.17
C LEU A 32 20.02 13.02 20.63
N LEU A 33 18.71 13.12 20.45
CA LEU A 33 17.92 14.29 20.88
C LEU A 33 17.90 14.50 22.40
N GLN A 34 18.31 13.51 23.19
CA GLN A 34 18.42 13.62 24.65
C GLN A 34 19.77 14.17 25.10
N LEU A 35 20.73 14.28 24.19
CA LEU A 35 22.08 14.77 24.47
C LEU A 35 22.17 16.30 24.37
N PRO A 36 23.16 16.93 25.05
CA PRO A 36 23.51 18.33 24.81
C PRO A 36 23.83 18.61 23.35
N VAL A 37 23.53 19.82 22.86
CA VAL A 37 23.66 20.22 21.44
C VAL A 37 25.03 19.90 20.85
N THR A 38 26.12 20.19 21.57
CA THR A 38 27.49 19.96 21.09
C THR A 38 27.79 18.47 20.91
N SER A 39 27.55 17.64 21.93
CA SER A 39 27.77 16.19 21.85
C SER A 39 26.83 15.55 20.83
N ARG A 40 25.58 16.03 20.74
CA ARG A 40 24.60 15.59 19.74
C ARG A 40 25.11 15.83 18.32
N LEU A 41 25.60 17.03 18.00
CA LEU A 41 26.09 17.38 16.68
C LEU A 41 27.33 16.54 16.31
N GLN A 42 28.28 16.39 17.24
CA GLN A 42 29.47 15.57 17.02
C GLN A 42 29.14 14.09 16.77
N SER A 43 28.26 13.50 17.59
CA SER A 43 27.81 12.13 17.38
C SER A 43 27.07 11.98 16.06
N LEU A 44 26.26 12.96 15.66
CA LEU A 44 25.52 12.94 14.41
C LEU A 44 26.44 13.00 13.18
N LEU A 45 27.43 13.90 13.19
CA LEU A 45 28.45 14.00 12.14
C LEU A 45 29.18 12.66 11.94
N TYR A 46 29.61 12.03 13.02
CA TYR A 46 30.29 10.74 12.95
C TYR A 46 29.37 9.60 12.48
N LEU A 47 28.17 9.48 13.06
CA LEU A 47 27.26 8.38 12.72
C LEU A 47 26.77 8.46 11.29
N ILE A 48 26.68 9.66 10.70
CA ILE A 48 26.28 9.85 9.30
C ILE A 48 27.48 9.74 8.36
N GLY A 49 28.63 10.33 8.71
CA GLY A 49 29.80 10.37 7.83
C GLY A 49 30.64 9.10 7.81
N GLU A 50 30.73 8.39 8.95
CA GLU A 50 31.79 7.39 9.18
C GLU A 50 31.27 6.00 9.55
N ASP A 51 30.00 5.82 9.96
CA ASP A 51 29.53 4.49 10.39
C ASP A 51 29.41 3.53 9.19
N PRO A 52 29.97 2.31 9.26
CA PRO A 52 29.90 1.37 8.15
C PRO A 52 28.49 0.80 7.91
N SER A 53 27.61 0.81 8.92
CA SER A 53 26.25 0.25 8.81
C SER A 53 25.27 1.27 8.26
N ALA A 54 24.67 0.95 7.10
CA ALA A 54 23.59 1.74 6.50
C ALA A 54 22.40 1.94 7.46
N GLN A 55 22.08 0.95 8.30
CA GLN A 55 21.00 1.05 9.29
C GLN A 55 21.31 2.09 10.37
N VAL A 56 22.56 2.17 10.83
CA VAL A 56 23.00 3.19 11.80
C VAL A 56 22.96 4.57 11.15
N ARG A 57 23.54 4.73 9.96
CA ARG A 57 23.51 6.01 9.22
C ARG A 57 22.09 6.49 8.99
N ALA A 58 21.20 5.63 8.51
CA ALA A 58 19.78 5.94 8.31
C ALA A 58 19.08 6.34 9.63
N SER A 59 19.33 5.64 10.73
CA SER A 59 18.76 5.99 12.04
C SER A 59 19.22 7.37 12.52
N ALA A 60 20.51 7.69 12.31
CA ALA A 60 21.07 9.01 12.62
C ALA A 60 20.46 10.11 11.74
N VAL A 61 20.30 9.86 10.43
CA VAL A 61 19.65 10.77 9.49
C VAL A 61 18.20 11.10 9.89
N LEU A 62 17.45 10.14 10.43
CA LEU A 62 16.09 10.41 10.93
C LEU A 62 16.06 11.42 12.08
N GLN A 63 17.16 11.55 12.84
CA GLN A 63 17.25 12.53 13.91
C GLN A 63 17.47 13.96 13.39
N LEU A 64 18.08 14.13 12.21
CA LEU A 64 18.19 15.44 11.54
C LEU A 64 16.81 16.09 11.38
N ALA A 65 15.82 15.30 10.96
CA ALA A 65 14.44 15.75 10.77
C ALA A 65 13.70 16.04 12.08
N GLN A 66 14.18 15.50 13.20
CA GLN A 66 13.50 15.59 14.49
C GLN A 66 14.05 16.71 15.39
N TRP A 67 15.19 17.30 15.03
CA TRP A 67 15.78 18.42 15.76
C TRP A 67 14.78 19.58 15.87
N ALA A 68 14.53 20.09 17.07
CA ALA A 68 13.46 21.08 17.31
C ALA A 68 13.87 22.27 18.19
N ASP A 69 15.14 22.37 18.59
CA ASP A 69 15.62 23.38 19.54
C ASP A 69 15.62 24.78 18.90
N ALA A 70 15.30 25.81 19.69
CA ALA A 70 15.32 27.20 19.20
C ALA A 70 16.75 27.66 18.79
N ASP A 71 17.77 27.10 19.46
CA ASP A 71 19.20 27.36 19.19
C ASP A 71 19.79 26.29 18.24
N SER A 72 19.01 25.83 17.26
CA SER A 72 19.46 24.81 16.30
C SER A 72 20.61 25.33 15.43
N PRO A 73 21.70 24.54 15.26
CA PRO A 73 22.83 24.91 14.39
C PRO A 73 22.47 24.69 12.92
N GLU A 74 21.56 25.53 12.37
CA GLU A 74 20.97 25.32 11.04
C GLU A 74 22.01 25.21 9.92
N HIS A 75 23.09 26.00 10.02
CA HIS A 75 24.16 25.99 9.03
C HIS A 75 24.89 24.64 9.00
N GLU A 76 25.19 24.08 10.17
CA GLU A 76 25.86 22.80 10.31
C GLU A 76 24.97 21.64 9.87
N LEU A 77 23.66 21.71 10.17
CA LEU A 77 22.69 20.71 9.72
C LEU A 77 22.52 20.76 8.18
N GLN A 78 22.54 21.95 7.59
CA GLN A 78 22.48 22.16 6.15
C GLN A 78 23.74 21.64 5.45
N LEU A 79 24.93 21.89 6.03
CA LEU A 79 26.20 21.36 5.52
C LEU A 79 26.20 19.83 5.56
N LEU A 80 25.76 19.25 6.68
CA LEU A 80 25.65 17.80 6.85
C LEU A 80 24.65 17.18 5.86
N GLY A 81 23.51 17.82 5.64
CA GLY A 81 22.56 17.38 4.61
C GLY A 81 23.15 17.41 3.20
N THR A 82 23.94 18.44 2.90
CA THR A 82 24.64 18.59 1.60
C THR A 82 25.72 17.52 1.43
N GLU A 83 26.55 17.32 2.45
CA GLU A 83 27.62 16.32 2.45
C GLU A 83 27.05 14.91 2.27
N LEU A 84 26.02 14.57 3.06
CA LEU A 84 25.30 13.29 2.98
C LEU A 84 24.77 13.03 1.56
N MET A 85 24.06 13.99 0.98
CA MET A 85 23.46 13.84 -0.35
C MET A 85 24.50 13.78 -1.48
N SER A 86 25.69 14.36 -1.27
CA SER A 86 26.77 14.36 -2.26
C SER A 86 27.65 13.11 -2.23
N ARG A 87 27.74 12.43 -1.08
CA ARG A 87 28.66 11.29 -0.87
C ARG A 87 27.97 9.95 -0.78
N GLU A 88 26.75 9.90 -0.25
CA GLU A 88 26.08 8.63 0.01
C GLU A 88 25.65 7.95 -1.30
N THR A 89 25.87 6.65 -1.34
CA THR A 89 25.57 5.79 -2.49
C THR A 89 24.62 4.65 -2.14
N ASP A 90 24.47 4.33 -0.84
CA ASP A 90 23.55 3.31 -0.37
C ASP A 90 22.09 3.74 -0.60
N PRO A 91 21.30 2.99 -1.39
CA PRO A 91 19.93 3.35 -1.70
C PRO A 91 19.03 3.47 -0.47
N PHE A 92 19.25 2.63 0.56
CA PHE A 92 18.43 2.66 1.78
C PHE A 92 18.69 3.93 2.58
N VAL A 93 19.96 4.33 2.74
CA VAL A 93 20.29 5.61 3.39
C VAL A 93 19.72 6.78 2.57
N LEU A 94 19.90 6.80 1.24
CA LEU A 94 19.35 7.85 0.37
C LEU A 94 17.82 7.96 0.47
N ARG A 95 17.09 6.84 0.53
CA ARG A 95 15.63 6.83 0.76
C ARG A 95 15.26 7.55 2.05
N VAL A 96 16.00 7.27 3.12
CA VAL A 96 15.79 7.85 4.45
C VAL A 96 16.20 9.32 4.48
N SER A 97 17.30 9.70 3.83
CA SER A 97 17.76 11.09 3.66
C SER A 97 16.73 11.93 2.94
N LEU A 98 16.25 11.48 1.79
CA LEU A 98 15.20 12.14 1.02
C LEU A 98 13.94 12.38 1.88
N ARG A 99 13.58 11.41 2.72
CA ARG A 99 12.49 11.56 3.69
C ARG A 99 12.78 12.60 4.77
N ALA A 100 13.95 12.51 5.40
CA ALA A 100 14.35 13.41 6.47
C ALA A 100 14.41 14.87 5.99
N ILE A 101 14.84 15.10 4.75
CA ILE A 101 14.97 16.45 4.17
C ILE A 101 13.63 17.18 4.10
N TRP A 102 12.58 16.56 3.53
CA TRP A 102 11.28 17.22 3.45
C TRP A 102 10.56 17.27 4.81
N GLN A 103 10.87 16.37 5.75
CA GLN A 103 10.38 16.44 7.12
C GLN A 103 11.01 17.60 7.89
N ARG A 104 12.32 17.82 7.73
CA ARG A 104 13.03 18.96 8.31
C ARG A 104 12.49 20.28 7.77
N HIS A 105 12.33 20.38 6.45
CA HIS A 105 11.75 21.56 5.81
C HIS A 105 10.36 21.90 6.37
N ALA A 106 9.47 20.90 6.47
CA ALA A 106 8.16 21.10 7.10
C ALA A 106 8.27 21.61 8.55
N ARG A 107 9.21 21.07 9.33
CA ARG A 107 9.42 21.47 10.72
C ARG A 107 9.92 22.90 10.89
N LEU A 108 10.83 23.35 10.03
CA LEU A 108 11.29 24.74 10.00
C LEU A 108 10.11 25.70 9.75
N LEU A 109 9.21 25.30 8.85
CA LEU A 109 7.98 26.06 8.57
C LEU A 109 7.02 26.07 9.77
N ASP A 110 6.85 24.94 10.46
CA ASP A 110 6.04 24.85 11.69
C ASP A 110 6.58 25.75 12.81
N GLN A 111 7.91 25.94 12.85
CA GLN A 111 8.62 26.83 13.78
C GLN A 111 8.64 28.30 13.33
N GLN A 112 7.94 28.63 12.24
CA GLN A 112 7.90 29.97 11.65
C GLN A 112 9.27 30.49 11.16
N GLN A 113 10.21 29.59 10.88
CA GLN A 113 11.55 29.90 10.37
C GLN A 113 11.58 29.87 8.82
N GLU A 114 10.81 30.75 8.18
CA GLU A 114 10.64 30.72 6.70
C GLU A 114 11.97 30.96 5.94
N SER A 115 12.86 31.82 6.45
CA SER A 115 14.17 32.05 5.82
C SER A 115 15.03 30.79 5.83
N ALA A 116 15.15 30.12 6.99
CA ALA A 116 15.92 28.89 7.11
C ALA A 116 15.32 27.77 6.23
N ALA A 117 13.98 27.68 6.15
CA ALA A 117 13.32 26.74 5.26
C ALA A 117 13.64 27.01 3.78
N ALA A 118 13.64 28.29 3.36
CA ALA A 118 14.00 28.67 2.00
C ALA A 118 15.47 28.35 1.67
N ASP A 119 16.40 28.64 2.58
CA ASP A 119 17.83 28.35 2.41
C ASP A 119 18.11 26.84 2.35
N TRP A 120 17.44 26.08 3.23
CA TRP A 120 17.46 24.62 3.24
C TRP A 120 17.01 24.04 1.90
N LEU A 121 15.88 24.53 1.37
CA LEU A 121 15.35 24.11 0.08
C LEU A 121 16.28 24.48 -1.08
N ALA A 122 16.77 25.72 -1.11
CA ALA A 122 17.64 26.23 -2.16
C ALA A 122 18.93 25.40 -2.30
N THR A 123 19.45 24.90 -1.18
CA THR A 123 20.70 24.13 -1.13
C THR A 123 20.52 22.68 -1.55
N LEU A 124 19.45 22.03 -1.09
CA LEU A 124 19.26 20.59 -1.29
C LEU A 124 18.48 20.25 -2.57
N ALA A 125 17.65 21.17 -3.08
CA ALA A 125 16.86 20.92 -4.28
C ALA A 125 17.72 20.54 -5.52
N PRO A 126 18.87 21.18 -5.81
CA PRO A 126 19.73 20.77 -6.91
C PRO A 126 20.28 19.34 -6.76
N LEU A 127 20.60 18.90 -5.54
CA LEU A 127 21.10 17.55 -5.26
C LEU A 127 19.99 16.51 -5.43
N ILE A 128 18.77 16.83 -5.01
CA ILE A 128 17.61 15.97 -5.22
C ILE A 128 17.31 15.82 -6.71
N GLU A 129 17.38 16.91 -7.48
CA GLU A 129 17.17 16.85 -8.93
C GLU A 129 18.31 16.08 -9.63
N ASP A 130 19.57 16.24 -9.19
CA ASP A 130 20.67 15.43 -9.72
C ASP A 130 20.43 13.94 -9.48
N LEU A 131 20.07 13.53 -8.25
CA LEU A 131 19.71 12.14 -7.96
C LEU A 131 18.52 11.65 -8.81
N HIS A 132 17.54 12.51 -9.08
CA HIS A 132 16.41 12.15 -9.95
C HIS A 132 16.87 11.84 -11.39
N GLN A 133 17.87 12.56 -11.89
CA GLN A 133 18.34 12.45 -13.27
C GLN A 133 19.42 11.37 -13.47
N THR A 134 20.35 11.25 -12.51
CA THR A 134 21.63 10.57 -12.71
C THR A 134 21.82 9.32 -11.84
N ALA A 135 21.06 9.15 -10.74
CA ALA A 135 21.27 8.04 -9.82
C ALA A 135 21.24 6.68 -10.54
N PRO A 136 22.15 5.73 -10.21
CA PRO A 136 22.19 4.44 -10.88
C PRO A 136 20.97 3.57 -10.56
N ASP A 137 20.45 3.68 -9.33
CA ASP A 137 19.27 2.98 -8.86
C ASP A 137 17.99 3.75 -9.24
N LEU A 138 17.08 3.09 -9.97
CA LEU A 138 15.83 3.72 -10.42
C LEU A 138 14.86 4.00 -9.27
N ALA A 139 14.92 3.22 -8.18
CA ALA A 139 14.14 3.50 -6.98
C ALA A 139 14.59 4.82 -6.33
N VAL A 140 15.90 5.10 -6.31
CA VAL A 140 16.44 6.39 -5.84
C VAL A 140 15.92 7.54 -6.70
N ARG A 141 15.95 7.40 -8.04
CA ARG A 141 15.39 8.42 -8.95
C ARG A 141 13.93 8.72 -8.65
N ARG A 142 13.14 7.68 -8.41
CA ARG A 142 11.72 7.78 -8.06
C ARG A 142 11.52 8.46 -6.69
N TRP A 143 12.25 8.04 -5.66
CA TRP A 143 12.13 8.65 -4.33
C TRP A 143 12.55 10.12 -4.36
N ALA A 144 13.52 10.48 -5.20
CA ALA A 144 13.93 11.86 -5.42
C ALA A 144 12.80 12.69 -6.05
N ALA A 145 12.17 12.21 -7.13
CA ALA A 145 10.99 12.85 -7.72
C ALA A 145 9.84 13.05 -6.72
N GLN A 146 9.54 12.02 -5.91
CA GLN A 146 8.50 12.12 -4.89
C GLN A 146 8.84 13.16 -3.81
N SER A 147 10.11 13.26 -3.44
CA SER A 147 10.57 14.22 -2.42
C SER A 147 10.58 15.64 -2.97
N ARG A 148 10.92 15.83 -4.25
CA ARG A 148 10.78 17.10 -4.98
C ARG A 148 9.34 17.61 -4.96
N GLU A 149 8.36 16.76 -5.26
CA GLU A 149 6.95 17.16 -5.23
C GLU A 149 6.48 17.54 -3.82
N GLN A 150 6.95 16.86 -2.78
CA GLN A 150 6.65 17.22 -1.38
C GLN A 150 7.22 18.60 -1.02
N LEU A 151 8.49 18.85 -1.36
CA LEU A 151 9.13 20.14 -1.14
C LEU A 151 8.44 21.26 -1.95
N TRP A 152 8.05 20.98 -3.20
CA TRP A 152 7.25 21.89 -4.02
C TRP A 152 5.93 22.26 -3.31
N ALA A 153 5.17 21.29 -2.79
CA ALA A 153 3.92 21.61 -2.09
C ALA A 153 4.15 22.44 -0.82
N GLN A 154 5.25 22.19 -0.10
CA GLN A 154 5.59 22.91 1.13
C GLN A 154 6.13 24.33 0.88
N ALA A 155 6.75 24.59 -0.28
CA ALA A 155 7.43 25.84 -0.58
C ALA A 155 6.50 27.07 -0.70
N SER A 156 5.17 26.91 -0.81
CA SER A 156 4.22 28.02 -0.78
C SER A 156 3.20 27.85 0.33
N ALA A 157 2.91 28.94 1.04
CA ALA A 157 1.82 29.01 2.01
C ALA A 157 0.45 28.64 1.39
N GLU A 158 0.19 29.07 0.15
CA GLU A 158 -1.06 28.78 -0.55
C GLU A 158 -1.20 27.29 -0.88
N ARG A 159 -0.12 26.66 -1.37
CA ARG A 159 -0.08 25.21 -1.67
C ARG A 159 -0.24 24.38 -0.40
N ARG A 160 0.40 24.77 0.70
CA ARG A 160 0.25 24.15 2.03
C ARG A 160 -1.20 24.21 2.51
N ALA A 161 -1.79 25.41 2.55
CA ALA A 161 -3.17 25.60 2.98
C ALA A 161 -4.17 24.80 2.11
N LEU A 162 -3.93 24.77 0.79
CA LEU A 162 -4.74 23.98 -0.13
C LEU A 162 -4.59 22.46 0.10
N LEU A 163 -3.36 21.98 0.35
CA LEU A 163 -3.12 20.57 0.67
C LEU A 163 -3.85 20.16 1.94
N ASP A 164 -3.79 20.98 2.99
CA ASP A 164 -4.50 20.73 4.26
C ASP A 164 -6.02 20.72 4.04
N GLN A 165 -6.54 21.69 3.28
CA GLN A 165 -7.96 21.75 2.92
C GLN A 165 -8.40 20.50 2.13
N LEU A 166 -7.58 20.04 1.19
CA LEU A 166 -7.84 18.82 0.43
C LEU A 166 -7.81 17.61 1.35
N GLN A 167 -6.81 17.45 2.22
CA GLN A 167 -6.74 16.33 3.16
C GLN A 167 -7.99 16.25 4.05
N MET A 168 -8.44 17.38 4.59
CA MET A 168 -9.69 17.45 5.37
C MET A 168 -10.92 17.07 4.53
N LEU A 169 -11.02 17.57 3.30
CA LEU A 169 -12.14 17.26 2.40
C LEU A 169 -12.21 15.77 2.06
N LEU A 170 -11.04 15.17 1.80
CA LEU A 170 -10.86 13.83 1.25
C LEU A 170 -10.91 12.73 2.32
N ALA A 171 -10.59 13.04 3.58
CA ALA A 171 -10.57 12.08 4.70
C ALA A 171 -11.87 11.29 4.86
N ASP A 172 -13.03 11.92 4.65
CA ASP A 172 -14.34 11.27 4.81
C ASP A 172 -14.72 10.31 3.67
N ILE A 173 -14.03 10.40 2.53
CA ILE A 173 -14.42 9.65 1.34
C ILE A 173 -13.98 8.21 1.52
N GLN A 174 -14.94 7.28 1.63
CA GLN A 174 -14.61 5.85 1.68
C GLN A 174 -14.15 5.35 0.30
N PRO A 175 -13.29 4.32 0.22
CA PRO A 175 -12.89 3.71 -1.05
C PRO A 175 -14.10 3.33 -1.91
N GLY A 176 -14.05 3.64 -3.21
CA GLY A 176 -15.13 3.47 -4.19
C GLY A 176 -16.26 4.51 -4.11
N ARG A 177 -16.26 5.40 -3.11
CA ARG A 177 -17.23 6.49 -2.96
C ARG A 177 -16.74 7.78 -3.61
N ARG A 178 -17.60 8.80 -3.61
CA ARG A 178 -17.34 10.10 -4.21
C ARG A 178 -17.85 11.23 -3.34
N LYS A 179 -17.23 12.41 -3.43
CA LYS A 179 -17.67 13.65 -2.79
C LYS A 179 -17.55 14.80 -3.78
N ARG A 180 -18.53 15.71 -3.76
CA ARG A 180 -18.52 16.90 -4.63
C ARG A 180 -17.96 18.08 -3.86
N TRP A 181 -17.01 18.77 -4.46
CA TRP A 181 -16.51 20.07 -4.03
C TRP A 181 -17.19 21.16 -4.86
N ARG A 182 -17.97 22.01 -4.18
CA ARG A 182 -18.79 23.03 -4.84
C ARG A 182 -17.91 24.06 -5.53
N LYS A 183 -18.35 24.54 -6.70
CA LYS A 183 -17.60 25.50 -7.53
C LYS A 183 -17.10 26.74 -6.77
N GLN A 184 -17.89 27.25 -5.82
CA GLN A 184 -17.52 28.41 -4.98
C GLN A 184 -16.28 28.14 -4.13
N LEU A 185 -16.12 26.91 -3.63
CA LEU A 185 -15.00 26.51 -2.78
C LEU A 185 -13.76 26.11 -3.59
N SER A 186 -13.95 25.77 -4.87
CA SER A 186 -12.87 25.39 -5.79
C SER A 186 -12.49 26.51 -6.76
N ALA A 187 -13.02 27.72 -6.57
CA ALA A 187 -12.75 28.86 -7.44
C ALA A 187 -11.29 29.31 -7.24
N GLY A 188 -10.57 29.56 -8.35
CA GLY A 188 -9.17 29.99 -8.30
C GLY A 188 -8.13 28.87 -8.21
N VAL A 189 -8.51 27.64 -7.88
CA VAL A 189 -7.57 26.51 -7.85
C VAL A 189 -7.34 25.99 -9.27
N ASP A 190 -6.15 26.17 -9.81
CA ASP A 190 -5.79 25.66 -11.12
C ASP A 190 -5.79 24.10 -11.14
N GLU A 191 -5.99 23.51 -12.32
CA GLU A 191 -6.12 22.06 -12.47
C GLU A 191 -4.80 21.32 -12.23
N MET A 192 -3.67 21.96 -12.56
CA MET A 192 -2.34 21.35 -12.47
C MET A 192 -1.86 21.25 -11.04
N THR A 193 -1.96 22.33 -10.26
CA THR A 193 -1.71 22.37 -8.82
C THR A 193 -2.60 21.38 -8.11
N LEU A 194 -3.90 21.32 -8.44
CA LEU A 194 -4.79 20.31 -7.89
C LEU A 194 -4.29 18.89 -8.21
N GLY A 195 -3.92 18.60 -9.46
CA GLY A 195 -3.42 17.30 -9.88
C GLY A 195 -2.16 16.87 -9.13
N ARG A 196 -1.20 17.78 -8.96
CA ARG A 196 0.04 17.55 -8.20
C ARG A 196 -0.22 17.29 -6.72
N LEU A 197 -1.04 18.12 -6.07
CA LEU A 197 -1.40 17.93 -4.66
C LEU A 197 -2.16 16.62 -4.43
N LEU A 198 -3.00 16.20 -5.38
CA LEU A 198 -3.64 14.88 -5.32
C LEU A 198 -2.65 13.73 -5.52
N ALA A 199 -1.65 13.87 -6.38
CA ALA A 199 -0.58 12.87 -6.55
C ALA A 199 0.24 12.71 -5.26
N ILE A 200 0.52 13.82 -4.57
CA ILE A 200 1.15 13.85 -3.24
C ILE A 200 0.28 13.12 -2.22
N SER A 201 -1.02 13.41 -2.18
CA SER A 201 -1.98 12.73 -1.28
C SER A 201 -2.09 11.22 -1.59
N ALA A 202 -1.97 10.81 -2.85
CA ALA A 202 -2.07 9.42 -3.29
C ALA A 202 -0.79 8.59 -3.03
N ARG A 203 0.32 9.21 -2.60
CA ARG A 203 1.61 8.52 -2.39
C ARG A 203 1.51 7.35 -1.39
N GLY A 204 0.77 7.58 -0.30
CA GLY A 204 0.61 6.62 0.79
C GLY A 204 -0.84 6.17 1.01
N ASP A 205 -1.73 6.43 0.04
CA ASP A 205 -3.17 6.17 0.13
C ASP A 205 -3.73 5.73 -1.25
N PHE A 206 -5.04 5.54 -1.35
CA PHE A 206 -5.71 5.29 -2.63
C PHE A 206 -5.51 6.42 -3.64
N GLY A 207 -5.57 6.05 -4.93
CA GLY A 207 -5.56 7.02 -6.02
C GLY A 207 -6.85 7.85 -6.07
N TRP A 208 -6.73 9.05 -6.64
CA TRP A 208 -7.81 10.00 -6.84
C TRP A 208 -8.19 10.12 -8.30
N ASP A 209 -9.50 10.20 -8.53
CA ASP A 209 -10.07 10.48 -9.84
C ASP A 209 -11.02 11.68 -9.72
N VAL A 210 -10.88 12.67 -10.59
CA VAL A 210 -11.58 13.96 -10.51
C VAL A 210 -12.27 14.27 -11.81
N ASN A 211 -13.58 14.52 -11.70
CA ASN A 211 -14.41 14.96 -12.82
C ASN A 211 -14.84 16.42 -12.61
N GLN A 212 -14.62 17.24 -13.63
CA GLN A 212 -15.07 18.63 -13.65
C GLN A 212 -16.49 18.73 -14.23
N GLY A 213 -17.45 19.13 -13.40
CA GLY A 213 -18.82 19.41 -13.82
C GLY A 213 -19.19 20.90 -13.69
N LEU A 214 -20.37 21.25 -14.19
CA LEU A 214 -20.89 22.63 -14.14
C LEU A 214 -21.02 23.18 -12.71
N LEU A 215 -21.35 22.31 -11.75
CA LEU A 215 -21.60 22.65 -10.34
C LEU A 215 -20.35 22.54 -9.45
N GLY A 216 -19.19 22.23 -10.03
CA GLY A 216 -17.93 22.05 -9.31
C GLY A 216 -17.23 20.72 -9.64
N ARG A 217 -16.26 20.35 -8.81
CA ARG A 217 -15.41 19.18 -9.01
C ARG A 217 -15.94 17.99 -8.20
N THR A 218 -15.94 16.79 -8.76
CA THR A 218 -16.32 15.56 -8.04
C THR A 218 -15.11 14.66 -7.90
N PHE A 219 -14.73 14.37 -6.67
CA PHE A 219 -13.63 13.50 -6.30
C PHE A 219 -14.13 12.08 -6.08
N TYR A 220 -13.39 11.11 -6.58
CA TYR A 220 -13.58 9.69 -6.37
C TYR A 220 -12.33 9.13 -5.69
N ARG A 221 -12.49 8.47 -4.54
CA ARG A 221 -11.39 7.77 -3.87
C ARG A 221 -11.36 6.33 -4.34
N ALA A 222 -10.22 5.87 -4.83
CA ALA A 222 -10.07 4.58 -5.49
C ALA A 222 -10.97 4.40 -6.74
N GLN A 223 -10.55 3.48 -7.60
CA GLN A 223 -11.30 3.01 -8.75
C GLN A 223 -12.56 2.26 -8.32
N ARG A 224 -13.63 2.40 -9.11
CA ARG A 224 -14.81 1.55 -8.94
C ARG A 224 -14.64 0.27 -9.73
N LEU A 225 -15.00 -0.85 -9.12
CA LEU A 225 -15.15 -2.10 -9.86
C LEU A 225 -16.51 -2.10 -10.54
N GLY A 226 -16.51 -2.40 -11.84
CA GLY A 226 -17.72 -2.47 -12.65
C GLY A 226 -17.54 -3.41 -13.82
N PHE A 227 -18.65 -3.77 -14.48
CA PHE A 227 -18.60 -4.67 -15.63
C PHE A 227 -17.63 -4.17 -16.71
N ARG A 228 -16.77 -5.06 -17.20
CA ARG A 228 -15.89 -4.82 -18.34
C ARG A 228 -16.08 -5.93 -19.38
N SER A 229 -16.33 -5.53 -20.63
CA SER A 229 -16.47 -6.46 -21.75
C SER A 229 -15.25 -7.35 -21.95
N TRP A 230 -14.05 -6.79 -21.70
CA TRP A 230 -12.80 -7.55 -21.82
C TRP A 230 -12.69 -8.64 -20.76
N ARG A 231 -13.17 -8.38 -19.53
CA ARG A 231 -13.21 -9.37 -18.45
C ARG A 231 -14.12 -10.53 -18.83
N TRP A 232 -15.34 -10.23 -19.26
CA TRP A 232 -16.26 -11.24 -19.75
C TRP A 232 -15.67 -12.08 -20.89
N LEU A 233 -15.04 -11.43 -21.89
CA LEU A 233 -14.39 -12.12 -23.00
C LEU A 233 -13.18 -12.96 -22.55
N HIS A 234 -12.38 -12.44 -21.61
CA HIS A 234 -11.23 -13.14 -21.04
C HIS A 234 -11.66 -14.40 -20.31
N GLU A 235 -12.72 -14.29 -19.50
CA GLU A 235 -13.30 -15.41 -18.76
C GLU A 235 -13.88 -16.48 -19.67
N LEU A 236 -14.51 -16.09 -20.78
CA LEU A 236 -14.98 -17.05 -21.80
C LEU A 236 -13.85 -17.82 -22.48
N ARG A 237 -12.67 -17.22 -22.65
CA ARG A 237 -11.52 -17.86 -23.33
C ARG A 237 -10.62 -18.64 -22.40
N HIS A 238 -10.53 -18.21 -21.15
CA HIS A 238 -9.61 -18.77 -20.15
C HIS A 238 -10.43 -19.30 -18.96
N SER A 239 -11.35 -20.22 -19.23
CA SER A 239 -12.07 -20.93 -18.17
C SER A 239 -11.09 -21.79 -17.38
N ALA A 240 -11.09 -21.66 -16.05
CA ALA A 240 -10.27 -22.50 -15.19
C ALA A 240 -11.16 -23.18 -14.14
N THR A 241 -10.87 -24.44 -13.85
CA THR A 241 -11.69 -25.32 -12.98
C THR A 241 -11.52 -24.99 -11.49
N ASP A 242 -10.48 -24.23 -11.15
CA ASP A 242 -10.20 -23.75 -9.80
C ASP A 242 -11.06 -22.53 -9.40
N LYS A 243 -11.61 -21.75 -10.34
CA LYS A 243 -12.36 -20.51 -10.04
C LYS A 243 -13.59 -20.77 -9.15
N ARG A 244 -13.64 -20.19 -7.93
CA ARG A 244 -14.82 -20.26 -7.06
C ARG A 244 -15.71 -19.01 -7.14
N GLN A 245 -16.98 -19.19 -6.81
CA GLN A 245 -18.07 -18.21 -6.98
C GLN A 245 -18.02 -16.98 -6.06
N ALA A 246 -17.01 -16.83 -5.20
CA ALA A 246 -17.01 -15.79 -4.17
C ALA A 246 -16.89 -14.37 -4.75
N PHE A 247 -16.38 -14.23 -5.98
CA PHE A 247 -16.16 -12.94 -6.63
C PHE A 247 -16.68 -12.90 -8.07
N SER A 248 -17.01 -11.69 -8.53
CA SER A 248 -17.38 -11.45 -9.92
C SER A 248 -16.14 -11.35 -10.80
N HIS A 249 -15.94 -12.35 -11.67
CA HIS A 249 -14.83 -12.36 -12.63
C HIS A 249 -15.04 -11.46 -13.85
N VAL A 250 -16.24 -10.90 -14.02
CA VAL A 250 -16.59 -9.99 -15.13
C VAL A 250 -16.39 -8.51 -14.79
N CYS A 251 -15.99 -8.20 -13.56
CA CYS A 251 -15.75 -6.84 -13.10
C CYS A 251 -14.27 -6.44 -13.26
N GLY A 252 -14.03 -5.24 -13.77
CA GLY A 252 -12.71 -4.60 -13.89
C GLY A 252 -12.74 -3.15 -13.42
N ARG A 253 -11.64 -2.42 -13.60
CA ARG A 253 -11.49 -1.06 -13.05
C ARG A 253 -12.17 -0.04 -13.96
N VAL A 254 -13.02 0.81 -13.38
CA VAL A 254 -13.72 1.89 -14.08
C VAL A 254 -13.33 3.25 -13.51
N TYR A 255 -12.80 4.09 -14.39
CA TYR A 255 -12.43 5.48 -14.12
C TYR A 255 -13.48 6.40 -14.73
N ARG A 256 -13.79 7.52 -14.05
CA ARG A 256 -14.91 8.42 -14.39
C ARG A 256 -14.52 9.89 -14.48
N GLY A 257 -13.33 10.25 -14.04
CA GLY A 257 -12.81 11.60 -14.11
C GLY A 257 -11.73 11.75 -15.17
N THR A 258 -11.56 13.00 -15.57
CA THR A 258 -10.64 13.42 -16.62
C THR A 258 -9.26 13.75 -16.06
N LEU A 259 -9.14 13.95 -14.75
CA LEU A 259 -7.90 14.11 -14.01
C LEU A 259 -7.73 12.91 -13.08
N ARG A 260 -6.55 12.28 -13.12
CA ARG A 260 -6.20 11.16 -12.27
C ARG A 260 -4.89 11.40 -11.56
N ALA A 261 -4.86 11.08 -10.28
CA ALA A 261 -3.65 10.94 -9.48
C ALA A 261 -3.59 9.50 -8.96
N PRO A 262 -2.86 8.59 -9.63
CA PRO A 262 -2.80 7.19 -9.24
C PRO A 262 -2.15 7.03 -7.86
N SER A 263 -2.50 5.96 -7.13
CA SER A 263 -1.73 5.60 -5.94
C SER A 263 -0.32 5.22 -6.36
N THR A 264 0.70 5.65 -5.62
CA THR A 264 2.08 5.17 -5.90
C THR A 264 2.35 3.81 -5.27
N ILE A 265 1.52 3.43 -4.30
CA ILE A 265 1.41 2.09 -3.74
C ILE A 265 0.15 1.43 -4.34
N LEU A 266 -0.36 0.32 -3.80
CA LEU A 266 -1.45 -0.48 -4.38
C LEU A 266 -1.08 -1.17 -5.72
N ALA A 267 0.01 -1.93 -5.70
CA ALA A 267 0.41 -2.81 -6.80
C ALA A 267 0.55 -4.26 -6.33
N GLU A 268 0.29 -5.20 -7.24
CA GLU A 268 0.46 -6.63 -7.00
C GLU A 268 1.96 -6.97 -6.96
N LEU A 269 2.42 -7.52 -5.83
CA LEU A 269 3.81 -7.98 -5.69
C LEU A 269 4.12 -9.24 -6.51
N ALA A 270 3.09 -10.01 -6.83
CA ALA A 270 3.13 -11.09 -7.80
C ALA A 270 1.95 -10.92 -8.75
N GLN A 271 2.17 -11.07 -10.05
CA GLN A 271 1.11 -10.92 -11.04
C GLN A 271 0.07 -12.04 -10.89
N THR A 272 -1.20 -11.66 -10.78
CA THR A 272 -2.32 -12.62 -10.79
C THR A 272 -2.64 -13.15 -12.19
N LYS A 273 -3.53 -14.14 -12.28
CA LYS A 273 -4.08 -14.62 -13.57
C LYS A 273 -4.90 -13.55 -14.30
N VAL A 274 -5.20 -12.45 -13.62
CA VAL A 274 -5.94 -11.33 -14.16
C VAL A 274 -4.99 -10.34 -14.83
N PRO A 275 -5.13 -10.09 -16.14
CA PRO A 275 -4.31 -9.09 -16.80
C PRO A 275 -4.75 -7.66 -16.43
N GLY A 276 -3.81 -6.72 -16.51
CA GLY A 276 -4.09 -5.28 -16.47
C GLY A 276 -4.14 -4.66 -15.06
N GLU A 277 -3.88 -5.44 -14.02
CA GLU A 277 -3.66 -4.91 -12.68
C GLU A 277 -2.29 -4.22 -12.57
N PRO A 278 -2.14 -3.18 -11.73
CA PRO A 278 -0.84 -2.61 -11.42
C PRO A 278 0.07 -3.68 -10.82
N VAL A 279 1.26 -3.87 -11.40
CA VAL A 279 2.25 -4.85 -10.91
C VAL A 279 3.47 -4.09 -10.38
N TYR A 280 3.94 -4.53 -9.22
CA TYR A 280 5.14 -4.00 -8.57
C TYR A 280 6.40 -4.37 -9.37
N MET A 281 7.25 -3.39 -9.63
CA MET A 281 8.54 -3.53 -10.30
C MET A 281 9.65 -3.33 -9.26
N PRO A 282 10.39 -4.39 -8.88
CA PRO A 282 11.44 -4.29 -7.87
C PRO A 282 12.53 -3.27 -8.22
N THR A 283 12.83 -3.10 -9.51
CA THR A 283 13.83 -2.16 -10.01
C THR A 283 13.48 -0.70 -9.70
N GLU A 284 12.20 -0.36 -9.54
CA GLU A 284 11.71 1.00 -9.31
C GLU A 284 11.03 1.18 -7.93
N ASP A 285 11.14 0.19 -7.02
CA ASP A 285 10.48 0.17 -5.70
C ASP A 285 8.99 0.58 -5.74
N GLY A 286 8.25 0.03 -6.70
CA GLY A 286 6.82 0.29 -6.88
C GLY A 286 6.36 -0.03 -8.30
N TRP A 287 5.19 0.46 -8.70
CA TRP A 287 4.71 0.34 -10.09
C TRP A 287 4.90 1.64 -10.87
N ARG A 288 4.56 1.64 -12.17
CA ARG A 288 4.71 2.79 -13.10
C ARG A 288 3.40 3.60 -13.26
N PRO A 289 3.05 4.52 -12.34
CA PRO A 289 1.80 5.27 -12.39
C PRO A 289 1.71 6.23 -13.58
N TYR A 290 2.84 6.66 -14.12
CA TYR A 290 2.92 7.54 -15.30
C TYR A 290 2.55 6.83 -16.61
N LEU A 291 2.53 5.49 -16.66
CA LEU A 291 2.06 4.72 -17.81
C LEU A 291 0.58 4.35 -17.61
N PRO A 292 -0.31 4.69 -18.56
CA PRO A 292 -1.72 4.36 -18.44
C PRO A 292 -1.94 2.86 -18.36
N LEU A 293 -2.95 2.44 -17.61
CA LEU A 293 -3.47 1.09 -17.61
C LEU A 293 -4.42 0.90 -18.81
N PRO A 294 -4.56 -0.31 -19.36
CA PRO A 294 -5.52 -0.57 -20.43
C PRO A 294 -6.98 -0.22 -20.06
N ASP A 295 -7.38 -0.42 -18.80
CA ASP A 295 -8.71 -0.02 -18.30
C ASP A 295 -8.89 1.52 -18.24
N GLU A 296 -7.82 2.30 -18.11
CA GLU A 296 -7.87 3.76 -18.20
C GLU A 296 -8.09 4.22 -19.64
N LEU A 297 -7.47 3.55 -20.61
CA LEU A 297 -7.69 3.83 -22.04
C LEU A 297 -9.15 3.54 -22.43
N LEU A 298 -9.71 2.43 -21.94
CA LEU A 298 -11.13 2.11 -22.12
C LEU A 298 -12.04 3.18 -21.51
N SER A 299 -11.71 3.67 -20.31
CA SER A 299 -12.46 4.74 -19.64
C SER A 299 -12.32 6.08 -20.37
N CYS A 300 -11.13 6.38 -20.91
CA CYS A 300 -10.88 7.57 -21.70
C CYS A 300 -11.74 7.59 -22.98
N ILE A 301 -11.94 6.44 -23.63
CA ILE A 301 -12.89 6.32 -24.77
C ILE A 301 -14.32 6.67 -24.33
N ASP A 302 -14.73 6.26 -23.12
CA ASP A 302 -16.06 6.49 -22.56
C ASP A 302 -16.30 7.96 -22.17
N HIS A 303 -15.25 8.77 -22.01
CA HIS A 303 -15.38 10.18 -21.70
C HIS A 303 -15.87 10.99 -22.92
N SER A 304 -16.78 11.94 -22.68
CA SER A 304 -17.36 12.79 -23.73
C SER A 304 -16.29 13.56 -24.52
N LYS A 305 -15.28 14.11 -23.83
CA LYS A 305 -14.15 14.81 -24.46
C LYS A 305 -13.02 13.88 -24.92
N GLY A 306 -13.06 12.60 -24.55
CA GLY A 306 -11.99 11.65 -24.85
C GLY A 306 -10.63 12.04 -24.26
N LEU A 307 -10.62 12.74 -23.14
CA LEU A 307 -9.42 13.28 -22.49
C LEU A 307 -9.22 12.63 -21.13
N LEU A 308 -7.97 12.33 -20.82
CA LEU A 308 -7.49 11.86 -19.52
C LEU A 308 -6.09 12.42 -19.26
N THR A 309 -5.90 13.04 -18.10
CA THR A 309 -4.62 13.56 -17.64
C THR A 309 -4.23 12.82 -16.37
N ILE A 310 -3.06 12.19 -16.38
CA ILE A 310 -2.50 11.47 -15.23
C ILE A 310 -1.39 12.33 -14.63
N TYR A 311 -1.48 12.60 -13.33
CA TYR A 311 -0.48 13.30 -12.54
C TYR A 311 0.29 12.30 -11.69
N SER A 312 1.61 12.27 -11.85
CA SER A 312 2.53 11.49 -11.00
C SER A 312 3.73 12.35 -10.60
N ALA A 313 4.65 11.79 -9.81
CA ALA A 313 5.85 12.52 -9.40
C ALA A 313 6.79 12.80 -10.59
N GLU A 314 6.78 11.91 -11.58
CA GLU A 314 7.62 11.92 -12.77
C GLU A 314 7.11 12.91 -13.84
N GLY A 315 5.85 13.35 -13.76
CA GLY A 315 5.29 14.36 -14.66
C GLY A 315 3.80 14.20 -14.93
N ILE A 316 3.38 14.76 -16.06
CA ILE A 316 1.98 14.75 -16.52
C ILE A 316 1.87 13.88 -17.78
N THR A 317 1.11 12.80 -17.71
CA THR A 317 0.78 11.99 -18.90
C THR A 317 -0.58 12.42 -19.44
N ALA A 318 -0.58 13.15 -20.55
CA ALA A 318 -1.77 13.60 -21.24
C ALA A 318 -2.19 12.57 -22.31
N ILE A 319 -3.45 12.14 -22.27
CA ILE A 319 -4.00 11.09 -23.12
C ILE A 319 -5.25 11.61 -23.83
N GLN A 320 -5.25 11.51 -25.16
CA GLN A 320 -6.37 11.84 -26.02
C GLN A 320 -6.81 10.59 -26.78
N ALA A 321 -8.05 10.17 -26.58
CA ALA A 321 -8.69 9.10 -27.34
C ALA A 321 -8.91 9.51 -28.82
N PRO A 322 -9.05 8.54 -29.75
CA PRO A 322 -9.37 8.82 -31.15
C PRO A 322 -10.58 9.76 -31.28
N ARG A 323 -10.51 10.73 -32.20
CA ARG A 323 -11.57 11.73 -32.38
C ARG A 323 -12.80 11.18 -33.09
N SER A 324 -12.63 10.27 -34.05
CA SER A 324 -13.73 9.71 -34.83
C SER A 324 -14.49 8.62 -34.05
N LEU A 325 -15.81 8.54 -34.24
CA LEU A 325 -16.64 7.48 -33.62
C LEU A 325 -16.16 6.09 -34.04
N TYR A 326 -15.85 5.90 -35.32
CA TYR A 326 -15.26 4.66 -35.83
C TYR A 326 -13.92 4.33 -35.16
N GLY A 327 -13.02 5.31 -35.01
CA GLY A 327 -11.75 5.14 -34.34
C GLY A 327 -11.91 4.73 -32.87
N LYS A 328 -12.86 5.35 -32.16
CA LYS A 328 -13.19 4.97 -30.78
C LYS A 328 -13.72 3.54 -30.66
N LEU A 329 -14.62 3.13 -31.57
CA LEU A 329 -15.18 1.78 -31.59
C LEU A 329 -14.12 0.73 -31.92
N LYS A 330 -13.28 0.98 -32.93
CA LYS A 330 -12.14 0.12 -33.29
C LYS A 330 -11.16 -0.02 -32.12
N ALA A 331 -10.77 1.09 -31.51
CA ALA A 331 -9.86 1.11 -30.37
C ALA A 331 -10.44 0.31 -29.18
N ARG A 332 -11.72 0.52 -28.86
CA ARG A 332 -12.42 -0.23 -27.80
C ARG A 332 -12.43 -1.73 -28.09
N TRP A 333 -12.77 -2.11 -29.32
CA TRP A 333 -12.85 -3.51 -29.73
C TRP A 333 -11.48 -4.19 -29.64
N LEU A 334 -10.43 -3.58 -30.20
CA LEU A 334 -9.06 -4.13 -30.14
C LEU A 334 -8.52 -4.21 -28.71
N LEU A 335 -8.68 -3.15 -27.90
CA LEU A 335 -8.31 -3.16 -26.48
C LEU A 335 -9.05 -4.27 -25.72
N THR A 336 -10.33 -4.50 -26.05
CA THR A 336 -11.12 -5.56 -25.43
C THR A 336 -10.64 -6.94 -25.87
N TRP A 337 -10.37 -7.13 -27.16
CA TRP A 337 -10.02 -8.43 -27.75
C TRP A 337 -8.61 -8.89 -27.41
N ARG A 338 -7.65 -7.95 -27.37
CA ARG A 338 -6.22 -8.16 -27.10
C ARG A 338 -5.79 -7.59 -25.75
N PHE A 339 -6.70 -7.51 -24.78
CA PHE A 339 -6.46 -6.85 -23.50
C PHE A 339 -5.22 -7.40 -22.78
N SER A 340 -5.09 -8.73 -22.73
CA SER A 340 -3.95 -9.41 -22.11
C SER A 340 -2.61 -9.03 -22.76
N ASP A 341 -2.58 -8.89 -24.09
CA ASP A 341 -1.38 -8.51 -24.83
C ASP A 341 -0.94 -7.08 -24.47
N TYR A 342 -1.89 -6.15 -24.37
CA TYR A 342 -1.61 -4.77 -23.95
C TYR A 342 -1.14 -4.70 -22.51
N ALA A 343 -1.76 -5.48 -21.61
CA ALA A 343 -1.34 -5.57 -20.22
C ALA A 343 0.10 -6.13 -20.08
N HIS A 344 0.44 -7.16 -20.86
CA HIS A 344 1.79 -7.72 -20.87
C HIS A 344 2.82 -6.72 -21.40
N ARG A 345 2.54 -6.06 -22.54
CA ARG A 345 3.43 -5.03 -23.11
C ARG A 345 3.68 -3.88 -22.12
N ARG A 346 2.67 -3.47 -21.36
CA ARG A 346 2.80 -2.44 -20.33
C ARG A 346 3.79 -2.83 -19.24
N ASN A 347 3.78 -4.10 -18.84
CA ASN A 347 4.61 -4.64 -17.77
C ASN A 347 6.00 -5.07 -18.28
N TRP A 348 6.58 -4.29 -19.19
CA TRP A 348 7.94 -4.47 -19.68
C TRP A 348 8.93 -4.51 -18.51
N GLN A 349 9.95 -5.36 -18.59
CA GLN A 349 10.98 -5.51 -17.56
C GLN A 349 12.36 -5.25 -18.16
N GLU A 350 13.28 -4.72 -17.34
CA GLU A 350 14.67 -4.56 -17.72
C GLU A 350 15.27 -5.90 -18.20
N GLY A 351 15.91 -5.88 -19.38
CA GLY A 351 16.47 -7.09 -20.00
C GLY A 351 15.50 -7.90 -20.85
N SER A 352 14.24 -7.45 -21.01
CA SER A 352 13.33 -8.04 -22.01
C SER A 352 13.85 -7.85 -23.44
N GLN A 353 13.48 -8.76 -24.35
CA GLN A 353 13.80 -8.66 -25.79
C GLN A 353 12.97 -7.58 -26.52
N THR A 354 11.97 -7.02 -25.85
CA THR A 354 11.07 -5.99 -26.38
C THR A 354 11.57 -4.60 -25.99
N GLU A 355 11.21 -3.58 -26.76
CA GLU A 355 11.63 -2.20 -26.48
C GLU A 355 10.69 -1.55 -25.45
N PRO A 356 11.18 -0.67 -24.56
CA PRO A 356 10.32 0.05 -23.61
C PRO A 356 9.18 0.82 -24.30
N THR A 357 9.40 1.33 -25.52
CA THR A 357 8.39 2.09 -26.28
C THR A 357 7.20 1.24 -26.76
N ASP A 358 7.31 -0.08 -26.77
CA ASP A 358 6.37 -0.99 -27.45
C ASP A 358 4.94 -0.85 -26.97
N TYR A 359 4.74 -0.59 -25.67
CA TYR A 359 3.41 -0.37 -25.11
C TYR A 359 2.78 0.90 -25.67
N ILE A 360 3.49 2.03 -25.59
CA ILE A 360 2.98 3.31 -26.09
C ILE A 360 2.77 3.22 -27.60
N GLN A 361 3.70 2.68 -28.38
CA GLN A 361 3.52 2.49 -29.83
C GLN A 361 2.26 1.68 -30.15
N ALA A 362 2.00 0.60 -29.41
CA ALA A 362 0.81 -0.23 -29.60
C ALA A 362 -0.50 0.52 -29.27
N ILE A 363 -0.47 1.42 -28.27
CA ILE A 363 -1.60 2.31 -27.95
C ILE A 363 -1.77 3.39 -29.03
N GLN A 364 -0.67 3.94 -29.53
CA GLN A 364 -0.66 4.94 -30.59
C GLN A 364 -1.24 4.38 -31.90
N GLN A 365 -0.95 3.13 -32.24
CA GLN A 365 -1.56 2.41 -33.37
C GLN A 365 -3.09 2.25 -33.26
N LEU A 366 -3.65 2.33 -32.06
CA LEU A 366 -5.11 2.36 -31.85
C LEU A 366 -5.72 3.75 -32.07
N GLY A 367 -4.90 4.77 -32.36
CA GLY A 367 -5.31 6.15 -32.60
C GLY A 367 -5.34 7.03 -31.35
N PHE A 368 -4.79 6.58 -30.23
CA PHE A 368 -4.60 7.43 -29.05
C PHE A 368 -3.38 8.33 -29.22
N THR A 369 -3.47 9.57 -28.78
CA THR A 369 -2.27 10.40 -28.56
C THR A 369 -1.91 10.35 -27.08
N VAL A 370 -0.69 9.94 -26.77
CA VAL A 370 -0.16 9.91 -25.39
C VAL A 370 1.12 10.74 -25.36
N ARG A 371 1.20 11.69 -24.42
CA ARG A 371 2.35 12.58 -24.27
C ARG A 371 2.71 12.71 -22.80
N LEU A 372 3.99 12.54 -22.48
CA LEU A 372 4.53 12.90 -21.18
C LEU A 372 5.05 14.34 -21.24
N GLN A 373 4.68 15.13 -20.25
CA GLN A 373 5.08 16.53 -20.08
C GLN A 373 5.73 16.69 -18.71
N HIS A 374 6.77 17.53 -18.63
CA HIS A 374 7.30 17.95 -17.34
C HIS A 374 6.37 18.97 -16.68
N TYR A 375 6.52 19.15 -15.37
CA TYR A 375 5.87 20.27 -14.69
C TYR A 375 6.56 21.58 -15.09
N PRO A 376 5.81 22.68 -15.32
CA PRO A 376 6.41 23.94 -15.71
C PRO A 376 7.25 24.54 -14.57
N ASP A 377 8.34 25.20 -14.93
CA ASP A 377 9.21 25.90 -13.98
C ASP A 377 8.53 27.18 -13.48
N GLU A 378 8.43 27.36 -12.16
CA GLU A 378 7.86 28.56 -11.54
C GLU A 378 8.95 29.48 -10.96
N PRO A 379 8.81 30.82 -11.10
CA PRO A 379 9.80 31.77 -10.60
C PRO A 379 9.95 31.80 -9.07
N ALA A 380 8.93 31.37 -8.30
CA ALA A 380 9.01 31.21 -6.84
C ALA A 380 9.66 29.88 -6.41
N SER A 381 9.97 29.01 -7.37
CA SER A 381 10.51 27.66 -7.18
C SER A 381 11.79 27.46 -8.02
N GLN A 382 12.58 28.52 -8.25
CA GLN A 382 13.75 28.50 -9.16
C GLN A 382 14.77 27.39 -8.84
N SER A 383 14.82 26.91 -7.60
CA SER A 383 15.68 25.81 -7.15
C SER A 383 15.11 24.40 -7.47
N LEU A 384 13.82 24.26 -7.76
CA LEU A 384 13.13 23.01 -8.07
C LEU A 384 12.74 22.97 -9.56
N GLN A 385 13.71 22.73 -10.45
CA GLN A 385 13.46 22.54 -11.88
C GLN A 385 12.94 21.12 -12.13
N ALA A 386 11.72 20.97 -12.60
CA ALA A 386 11.15 19.64 -12.86
C ALA A 386 11.57 19.16 -14.25
N ARG A 387 12.61 18.33 -14.34
CA ARG A 387 13.00 17.67 -15.60
C ARG A 387 12.42 16.25 -15.64
N LEU A 388 12.15 15.74 -16.85
CA LEU A 388 11.70 14.35 -17.04
C LEU A 388 12.89 13.40 -16.84
N ASP A 389 12.71 12.34 -16.06
CA ASP A 389 13.70 11.26 -15.95
C ASP A 389 13.92 10.60 -17.33
N PRO A 390 15.17 10.48 -17.81
CA PRO A 390 15.51 9.74 -19.02
C PRO A 390 14.96 8.31 -19.04
N ALA A 391 14.89 7.64 -17.88
CA ALA A 391 14.34 6.29 -17.74
C ALA A 391 12.82 6.24 -17.94
N VAL A 392 12.13 7.38 -17.82
CA VAL A 392 10.69 7.52 -18.06
C VAL A 392 10.42 8.00 -19.49
N SER A 393 11.24 8.90 -20.03
CA SER A 393 11.05 9.44 -21.39
C SER A 393 11.25 8.39 -22.49
N ARG A 394 12.06 7.35 -22.24
CA ARG A 394 12.27 6.20 -23.15
C ARG A 394 10.99 5.45 -23.55
N PHE A 395 9.87 5.66 -22.87
CA PHE A 395 8.61 5.00 -23.19
C PHE A 395 7.80 5.71 -24.30
N PHE A 396 8.10 6.95 -24.73
CA PHE A 396 7.20 7.78 -25.57
C PHE A 396 7.78 8.21 -26.96
N PRO A 397 7.34 7.62 -28.10
CA PRO A 397 7.82 7.95 -29.47
C PRO A 397 6.93 8.94 -30.28
N ALA A 398 7.47 9.48 -31.39
CA ALA A 398 6.86 10.46 -32.33
C ALA A 398 6.04 9.82 -33.49
N PHE A 399 5.03 10.52 -34.04
CA PHE A 399 3.78 9.91 -34.56
C PHE A 399 3.43 10.22 -36.05
N LEU A 400 2.74 9.29 -36.76
CA LEU A 400 1.91 9.49 -37.98
C LEU A 400 0.71 8.48 -38.03
N PRO A 401 -0.51 8.82 -38.54
CA PRO A 401 -1.72 7.98 -38.38
C PRO A 401 -2.32 7.42 -39.69
N LEU A 402 -3.13 6.33 -39.62
CA LEU A 402 -4.33 6.02 -40.47
C LEU A 402 -5.00 4.68 -40.06
N ALA A 403 -6.32 4.51 -40.30
CA ALA A 403 -7.13 3.32 -39.96
C ALA A 403 -8.34 3.11 -40.90
N ASP A 404 -8.81 1.86 -41.05
CA ASP A 404 -10.20 1.43 -41.44
C ASP A 404 -10.48 -0.05 -41.01
N PRO A 405 -11.54 -0.81 -41.42
CA PRO A 405 -13.00 -0.86 -41.10
C PRO A 405 -13.40 -2.05 -40.13
N VAL A 406 -14.70 -2.31 -39.82
CA VAL A 406 -15.24 -3.36 -38.87
C VAL A 406 -16.52 -4.05 -39.42
N PHE A 407 -16.78 -5.33 -39.04
CA PHE A 407 -18.14 -5.95 -38.97
C PHE A 407 -18.22 -7.07 -37.89
N TRP A 408 -19.44 -7.39 -37.38
CA TRP A 408 -20.02 -8.72 -37.02
C TRP A 408 -21.09 -8.65 -35.88
N GLN A 409 -22.14 -9.46 -36.03
CA GLN A 409 -23.20 -9.84 -35.07
C GLN A 409 -23.79 -11.19 -35.59
N HIS A 410 -24.29 -12.18 -34.84
CA HIS A 410 -24.72 -12.37 -33.44
C HIS A 410 -24.89 -13.89 -33.21
N LEU A 411 -24.93 -14.38 -31.96
CA LEU A 411 -25.64 -15.63 -31.58
C LEU A 411 -25.86 -15.72 -30.05
N ARG A 412 -27.12 -16.02 -29.67
CA ARG A 412 -27.69 -16.35 -28.35
C ARG A 412 -28.64 -17.55 -28.64
N ASP A 413 -28.74 -18.59 -27.81
CA ASP A 413 -29.57 -18.69 -26.60
C ASP A 413 -29.37 -20.07 -25.94
N TYR A 414 -29.52 -20.19 -24.61
CA TYR A 414 -30.15 -21.37 -23.97
C TYR A 414 -30.44 -21.13 -22.49
N PHE A 415 -31.69 -21.33 -22.05
CA PHE A 415 -32.08 -21.85 -20.71
C PHE A 415 -33.59 -22.10 -20.67
N PHE A 416 -34.02 -23.26 -20.17
CA PHE A 416 -35.29 -23.44 -19.47
C PHE A 416 -35.23 -24.58 -18.43
N SER A 417 -36.01 -24.39 -17.37
CA SER A 417 -36.26 -25.19 -16.15
C SER A 417 -37.15 -26.43 -16.41
N VAL A 418 -37.41 -27.36 -15.48
CA VAL A 418 -38.35 -27.35 -14.31
C VAL A 418 -38.21 -28.75 -13.66
N TYR A 419 -38.32 -28.96 -12.34
CA TYR A 419 -39.53 -29.51 -11.67
C TYR A 419 -39.45 -29.47 -10.13
N GLU A 420 -40.66 -29.40 -9.55
CA GLU A 420 -41.06 -29.07 -8.18
C GLU A 420 -41.04 -30.24 -7.18
N ASN A 421 -41.18 -29.93 -5.88
CA ASN A 421 -41.51 -30.87 -4.79
C ASN A 421 -42.42 -30.22 -3.72
N SER A 422 -43.20 -31.03 -2.98
CA SER A 422 -44.24 -30.58 -2.04
C SER A 422 -43.72 -29.91 -0.74
N LEU A 423 -44.33 -28.77 -0.36
CA LEU A 423 -43.77 -27.75 0.56
C LEU A 423 -43.89 -28.03 2.07
N GLN A 424 -44.86 -28.83 2.52
CA GLN A 424 -45.28 -28.80 3.93
C GLN A 424 -44.47 -29.73 4.86
N HIS A 425 -44.19 -30.97 4.45
CA HIS A 425 -43.33 -31.89 5.22
C HIS A 425 -41.87 -31.42 5.24
N LEU A 426 -41.42 -30.82 4.14
CA LEU A 426 -40.13 -30.17 4.05
C LEU A 426 -40.05 -29.01 5.06
N ALA A 427 -41.08 -28.16 5.16
CA ALA A 427 -41.08 -27.05 6.10
C ALA A 427 -40.97 -27.48 7.57
N LEU A 428 -41.68 -28.53 8.01
CA LEU A 428 -41.61 -29.01 9.40
C LEU A 428 -40.26 -29.67 9.71
N PHE A 429 -39.77 -30.53 8.82
CA PHE A 429 -38.44 -31.13 8.97
C PHE A 429 -37.34 -30.05 8.98
N LEU A 430 -37.42 -29.08 8.08
CA LEU A 430 -36.52 -27.93 8.04
C LEU A 430 -36.61 -27.10 9.32
N ALA A 431 -37.80 -26.88 9.89
CA ALA A 431 -37.96 -26.13 11.13
C ALA A 431 -37.32 -26.87 12.33
N LEU A 432 -37.54 -28.18 12.47
CA LEU A 432 -36.96 -28.98 13.55
C LEU A 432 -35.42 -29.10 13.41
N MET A 433 -34.95 -29.39 12.19
CA MET A 433 -33.52 -29.44 11.88
C MET A 433 -32.86 -28.08 12.08
N SER A 434 -33.53 -26.98 11.67
CA SER A 434 -33.07 -25.63 11.94
C SER A 434 -32.99 -25.37 13.44
N GLY A 435 -34.03 -25.71 14.21
CA GLY A 435 -34.04 -25.52 15.66
C GLY A 435 -32.90 -26.26 16.37
N LEU A 436 -32.68 -27.54 16.04
CA LEU A 436 -31.57 -28.32 16.58
C LEU A 436 -30.21 -27.78 16.14
N PHE A 437 -30.08 -27.40 14.87
CA PHE A 437 -28.87 -26.81 14.31
C PHE A 437 -28.52 -25.47 14.99
N PHE A 438 -29.47 -24.54 15.05
CA PHE A 438 -29.29 -23.23 15.69
C PHE A 438 -29.06 -23.35 17.20
N GLY A 439 -29.79 -24.24 17.89
CA GLY A 439 -29.62 -24.48 19.32
C GLY A 439 -28.23 -25.03 19.66
N ARG A 440 -27.76 -26.05 18.93
CA ARG A 440 -26.41 -26.61 19.09
C ARG A 440 -25.34 -25.57 18.77
N HIS A 441 -25.55 -24.76 17.73
CA HIS A 441 -24.63 -23.69 17.36
C HIS A 441 -24.55 -22.60 18.43
N TRP A 442 -25.69 -22.21 19.02
CA TRP A 442 -25.75 -21.24 20.13
C TRP A 442 -24.98 -21.71 21.36
N LEU A 443 -25.22 -22.95 21.82
CA LEU A 443 -24.50 -23.53 22.97
C LEU A 443 -22.99 -23.60 22.72
N SER A 444 -22.57 -23.99 21.51
CA SER A 444 -21.16 -24.04 21.13
C SER A 444 -20.51 -22.65 21.21
N ASN A 445 -21.15 -21.64 20.62
CA ASN A 445 -20.65 -20.27 20.64
C ASN A 445 -20.57 -19.71 22.06
N GLN A 446 -21.49 -20.05 22.96
CA GLN A 446 -21.41 -19.62 24.37
C GLN A 446 -20.20 -20.24 25.08
N ARG A 447 -19.89 -21.51 24.83
CA ARG A 447 -18.70 -22.18 25.40
C ARG A 447 -17.41 -21.55 24.90
N VAL A 448 -17.33 -21.27 23.60
CA VAL A 448 -16.18 -20.57 22.99
C VAL A 448 -15.98 -19.20 23.62
N ARG A 449 -17.05 -18.41 23.76
CA ARG A 449 -16.98 -17.07 24.38
C ARG A 449 -16.52 -17.12 25.83
N ARG A 450 -16.94 -18.14 26.59
CA ARG A 450 -16.50 -18.32 27.99
C ARG A 450 -15.02 -18.66 28.07
N ALA A 451 -14.55 -19.61 27.26
CA ALA A 451 -13.13 -19.98 27.21
C ALA A 451 -12.26 -18.79 26.78
N ARG A 452 -12.65 -18.07 25.73
CA ARG A 452 -11.91 -16.89 25.27
C ARG A 452 -11.78 -15.81 26.35
N ARG A 453 -12.84 -15.53 27.11
CA ARG A 453 -12.82 -14.51 28.17
C ARG A 453 -11.87 -14.82 29.33
N ARG A 454 -11.45 -16.07 29.48
CA ARG A 454 -10.55 -16.52 30.54
C ARG A 454 -9.08 -16.42 30.16
N ILE A 455 -8.78 -16.31 28.86
CA ILE A 455 -7.41 -16.12 28.37
C ILE A 455 -7.09 -14.61 28.39
N PRO A 456 -6.07 -14.16 29.15
CA PRO A 456 -5.73 -12.75 29.29
C PRO A 456 -5.36 -12.07 27.97
N LEU A 457 -4.52 -12.71 27.14
CA LEU A 457 -4.01 -12.13 25.91
C LEU A 457 -4.18 -13.10 24.73
N VAL A 458 -4.87 -12.65 23.69
CA VAL A 458 -5.00 -13.41 22.44
C VAL A 458 -4.50 -12.60 21.27
N ILE A 459 -3.57 -13.19 20.52
CA ILE A 459 -2.94 -12.57 19.35
C ILE A 459 -3.11 -13.45 18.12
N GLY A 460 -3.92 -12.99 17.17
CA GLY A 460 -4.07 -13.65 15.88
C GLY A 460 -3.03 -13.21 14.88
N GLY A 461 -2.55 -14.13 14.05
CA GLY A 461 -1.73 -13.83 12.88
C GLY A 461 -2.33 -14.30 11.58
N TRP A 462 -2.23 -13.46 10.56
CA TRP A 462 -2.52 -13.82 9.19
C TRP A 462 -1.47 -13.21 8.24
N GLY A 463 -1.51 -13.62 6.99
CA GLY A 463 -0.46 -13.35 6.02
C GLY A 463 -0.48 -14.38 4.91
N THR A 464 -0.07 -14.00 3.71
CA THR A 464 0.14 -14.98 2.66
C THR A 464 1.38 -15.83 2.97
N ARG A 465 2.51 -15.17 3.28
CA ARG A 465 3.78 -15.82 3.63
C ARG A 465 4.28 -15.44 5.03
N GLY A 466 5.08 -16.31 5.64
CA GLY A 466 5.76 -16.04 6.91
C GLY A 466 4.93 -16.25 8.19
N LYS A 467 3.64 -16.61 8.07
CA LYS A 467 2.70 -16.79 9.20
C LYS A 467 3.27 -17.63 10.35
N SER A 468 3.57 -18.91 10.09
CA SER A 468 4.01 -19.85 11.14
C SER A 468 5.36 -19.46 11.75
N GLY A 469 6.25 -18.83 10.97
CA GLY A 469 7.52 -18.31 11.48
C GLY A 469 7.30 -17.16 12.46
N THR A 470 6.43 -16.21 12.11
CA THR A 470 6.04 -15.11 13.00
C THR A 470 5.34 -15.61 14.26
N GLU A 471 4.45 -16.60 14.17
CA GLU A 471 3.80 -17.20 15.36
C GLU A 471 4.81 -17.87 16.29
N ARG A 472 5.82 -18.55 15.75
CA ARG A 472 6.90 -19.16 16.56
C ARG A 472 7.78 -18.12 17.23
N LEU A 473 8.14 -17.04 16.53
CA LEU A 473 8.89 -15.93 17.13
C LEU A 473 8.12 -15.25 18.26
N LYS A 474 6.81 -15.02 18.08
CA LYS A 474 5.94 -14.53 19.16
C LYS A 474 5.90 -15.50 20.33
N ALA A 475 5.77 -16.80 20.08
CA ALA A 475 5.75 -17.81 21.13
C ALA A 475 7.06 -17.81 21.94
N ALA A 476 8.22 -17.77 21.26
CA ALA A 476 9.52 -17.67 21.89
C ALA A 476 9.66 -16.41 22.75
N LEU A 477 9.19 -15.26 22.26
CA LEU A 477 9.19 -13.99 23.00
C LEU A 477 8.39 -14.10 24.30
N PHE A 478 7.12 -14.53 24.23
CA PHE A 478 6.27 -14.63 25.43
C PHE A 478 6.77 -15.68 26.42
N ASN A 479 7.30 -16.80 25.93
CA ASN A 479 7.91 -17.81 26.77
C ASN A 479 9.15 -17.28 27.50
N ALA A 480 10.01 -16.52 26.80
CA ALA A 480 11.19 -15.87 27.39
C ALA A 480 10.82 -14.79 28.42
N LEU A 481 9.66 -14.14 28.27
CA LEU A 481 9.10 -13.22 29.25
C LEU A 481 8.43 -13.93 30.45
N GLY A 482 8.44 -15.27 30.48
CA GLY A 482 7.89 -16.07 31.58
C GLY A 482 6.37 -16.22 31.54
N SER A 483 5.71 -16.00 30.40
CA SER A 483 4.27 -16.24 30.26
C SER A 483 3.99 -17.68 29.85
N SER A 484 2.89 -18.27 30.34
CA SER A 484 2.40 -19.52 29.76
C SER A 484 1.79 -19.24 28.38
N VAL A 485 2.26 -19.96 27.36
CA VAL A 485 1.91 -19.68 25.97
C VAL A 485 1.41 -20.93 25.27
N LEU A 486 0.30 -20.80 24.55
CA LEU A 486 -0.14 -21.77 23.57
C LEU A 486 -0.16 -21.09 22.19
N SER A 487 0.54 -21.66 21.21
CA SER A 487 0.60 -21.09 19.86
C SER A 487 0.20 -22.12 18.81
N LYS A 488 -0.84 -21.82 18.03
CA LYS A 488 -1.29 -22.72 16.95
C LYS A 488 -0.74 -22.28 15.61
N THR A 489 -0.11 -23.22 14.90
CA THR A 489 0.48 -23.00 13.57
C THR A 489 -0.06 -24.02 12.56
N THR A 490 -0.24 -23.60 11.31
CA THR A 490 -0.79 -24.44 10.22
C THR A 490 0.14 -24.53 9.01
N GLY A 491 1.44 -24.67 9.27
CA GLY A 491 2.46 -24.81 8.22
C GLY A 491 2.36 -26.13 7.46
N CYS A 492 3.50 -26.76 7.13
CA CYS A 492 3.50 -28.08 6.47
C CYS A 492 2.69 -29.12 7.25
N GLU A 493 2.80 -29.09 8.57
CA GLU A 493 1.98 -29.87 9.49
C GLU A 493 1.24 -28.95 10.46
N ALA A 494 0.04 -29.36 10.86
CA ALA A 494 -0.71 -28.64 11.88
C ALA A 494 -0.14 -28.96 13.26
N MET A 495 0.35 -27.93 13.94
CA MET A 495 1.01 -28.05 15.23
C MET A 495 0.42 -27.05 16.22
N PHE A 496 0.57 -27.33 17.50
CA PHE A 496 0.55 -26.29 18.51
C PHE A 496 1.80 -26.38 19.39
N LEU A 497 2.31 -25.21 19.76
CA LEU A 497 3.39 -25.05 20.71
C LEU A 497 2.80 -24.79 22.09
N TYR A 498 3.38 -25.36 23.12
CA TYR A 498 3.00 -25.09 24.50
C TYR A 498 4.25 -24.90 25.37
N GLY A 499 4.25 -23.85 26.18
CA GLY A 499 5.27 -23.56 27.18
C GLY A 499 4.61 -23.13 28.49
N TYR A 500 5.04 -23.72 29.60
CA TYR A 500 4.71 -23.23 30.93
C TYR A 500 5.64 -22.06 31.29
N PRO A 501 5.29 -21.22 32.29
CA PRO A 501 6.11 -20.07 32.67
C PRO A 501 7.57 -20.47 32.94
N PHE A 502 8.51 -19.81 32.24
CA PHE A 502 9.96 -20.09 32.29
C PHE A 502 10.37 -21.52 31.91
N GLY A 503 9.48 -22.26 31.25
CA GLY A 503 9.70 -23.62 30.78
C GLY A 503 10.19 -23.71 29.35
N ASP A 504 10.49 -24.93 28.93
CA ASP A 504 10.81 -25.22 27.53
C ASP A 504 9.54 -25.16 26.66
N LEU A 505 9.69 -24.55 25.48
CA LEU A 505 8.63 -24.51 24.48
C LEU A 505 8.61 -25.83 23.70
N THR A 506 7.51 -26.58 23.79
CA THR A 506 7.37 -27.91 23.15
C THR A 506 6.43 -27.84 21.95
N GLU A 507 6.82 -28.41 20.80
CA GLU A 507 5.95 -28.57 19.64
C GLU A 507 5.17 -29.90 19.70
N LEU A 508 3.85 -29.85 19.49
CA LEU A 508 2.96 -31.01 19.52
C LEU A 508 2.07 -31.04 18.26
N PHE A 509 1.81 -32.23 17.74
CA PHE A 509 0.92 -32.41 16.59
C PHE A 509 -0.54 -32.07 16.94
N LEU A 510 -1.20 -31.36 16.03
CA LEU A 510 -2.64 -31.15 16.07
C LEU A 510 -3.31 -32.24 15.24
N PHE A 511 -3.96 -33.20 15.91
CA PHE A 511 -4.64 -34.30 15.23
C PHE A 511 -5.80 -33.81 14.35
N ARG A 512 -5.77 -34.16 13.05
CA ARG A 512 -6.83 -33.88 12.07
C ARG A 512 -7.43 -35.17 11.54
N PRO A 513 -8.72 -35.46 11.80
CA PRO A 513 -9.39 -36.60 11.20
C PRO A 513 -9.34 -36.53 9.67
N TYR A 514 -8.80 -37.56 9.03
CA TYR A 514 -8.65 -37.67 7.57
C TYR A 514 -7.84 -36.53 6.93
N ASP A 515 -6.96 -35.89 7.71
CA ASP A 515 -6.17 -34.72 7.31
C ASP A 515 -7.01 -33.54 6.79
N LYS A 516 -8.29 -33.46 7.22
CA LYS A 516 -9.20 -32.38 6.82
C LYS A 516 -9.16 -31.23 7.82
N ALA A 517 -8.71 -30.08 7.33
CA ALA A 517 -8.79 -28.81 8.03
C ALA A 517 -10.23 -28.35 8.25
N THR A 518 -10.58 -27.94 9.47
CA THR A 518 -11.88 -27.31 9.77
C THR A 518 -11.68 -26.15 10.72
N ILE A 519 -12.46 -25.07 10.58
CA ILE A 519 -12.38 -23.94 11.51
C ILE A 519 -12.67 -24.35 12.97
N TRP A 520 -13.40 -25.44 13.18
CA TRP A 520 -13.71 -25.97 14.52
C TRP A 520 -12.48 -26.41 15.30
N GLU A 521 -11.37 -26.73 14.64
CA GLU A 521 -10.09 -27.00 15.31
C GLU A 521 -9.68 -25.83 16.22
N GLN A 522 -9.97 -24.59 15.80
CA GLN A 522 -9.66 -23.39 16.57
C GLN A 522 -10.41 -23.37 17.91
N THR A 523 -11.66 -23.85 17.93
CA THR A 523 -12.45 -23.93 19.15
C THR A 523 -11.90 -24.96 20.14
N GLN A 524 -11.26 -26.02 19.63
CA GLN A 524 -10.64 -27.05 20.46
C GLN A 524 -9.35 -26.53 21.08
N VAL A 525 -8.50 -25.91 20.27
CA VAL A 525 -7.25 -25.26 20.70
C VAL A 525 -7.53 -24.18 21.77
N LEU A 526 -8.52 -23.32 21.54
CA LEU A 526 -8.94 -22.31 22.52
C LEU A 526 -9.34 -22.93 23.86
N ARG A 527 -10.12 -24.01 23.83
CA ARG A 527 -10.57 -24.71 25.04
C ARG A 527 -9.46 -25.52 25.71
N LEU A 528 -8.42 -25.89 24.97
CA LEU A 528 -7.22 -26.49 25.52
C LEU A 528 -6.40 -25.44 26.26
N ALA A 529 -6.18 -24.27 25.65
CA ALA A 529 -5.51 -23.14 26.30
C ALA A 529 -6.21 -22.73 27.62
N ASP A 530 -7.54 -22.66 27.62
CA ASP A 530 -8.35 -22.40 28.83
C ASP A 530 -8.18 -23.48 29.92
N ARG A 531 -7.97 -24.75 29.55
CA ARG A 531 -7.76 -25.84 30.53
C ARG A 531 -6.33 -25.93 31.05
N LEU A 532 -5.39 -25.36 30.31
CA LEU A 532 -3.98 -25.28 30.69
C LEU A 532 -3.66 -23.97 31.42
N ASP A 533 -4.69 -23.18 31.77
CA ASP A 533 -4.56 -21.86 32.41
C ASP A 533 -3.60 -20.93 31.65
N GLY A 534 -3.67 -20.95 30.31
CA GLY A 534 -2.79 -20.20 29.42
C GLY A 534 -2.95 -18.68 29.53
N ASP A 535 -1.84 -17.96 29.72
CA ASP A 535 -1.78 -16.50 29.78
C ASP A 535 -1.91 -15.88 28.38
N VAL A 536 -1.25 -16.50 27.41
CA VAL A 536 -1.16 -16.03 26.02
C VAL A 536 -1.59 -17.12 25.05
N LEU A 537 -2.59 -16.82 24.22
CA LEU A 537 -2.96 -17.66 23.08
C LEU A 537 -2.59 -16.97 21.76
N LEU A 538 -1.67 -17.58 21.04
CA LEU A 538 -1.29 -17.18 19.70
C LEU A 538 -1.96 -18.11 18.69
N TRP A 539 -2.45 -17.57 17.58
CA TRP A 539 -3.09 -18.42 16.58
C TRP A 539 -2.90 -17.92 15.15
N GLU A 540 -2.52 -18.85 14.29
CA GLU A 540 -2.48 -18.65 12.85
C GLU A 540 -3.86 -18.83 12.21
N CYS A 541 -4.29 -17.81 11.45
CA CYS A 541 -5.51 -17.87 10.66
C CYS A 541 -5.37 -18.85 9.50
N MET A 542 -6.26 -19.84 9.48
CA MET A 542 -6.40 -20.82 8.40
C MET A 542 -7.60 -20.50 7.49
N GLY A 543 -8.45 -19.56 7.88
CA GLY A 543 -9.65 -19.22 7.11
C GLY A 543 -9.27 -18.59 5.77
N LEU A 544 -9.69 -19.21 4.66
CA LEU A 544 -9.51 -18.63 3.33
C LEU A 544 -10.70 -17.75 2.92
N GLY A 545 -11.92 -18.18 3.23
CA GLY A 545 -13.14 -17.46 2.90
C GLY A 545 -13.45 -16.36 3.92
N LYS A 546 -13.88 -15.20 3.42
CA LYS A 546 -14.22 -14.01 4.24
C LYS A 546 -15.17 -14.33 5.41
N ASP A 547 -16.19 -15.16 5.18
CA ASP A 547 -17.18 -15.49 6.22
C ASP A 547 -16.58 -16.36 7.33
N PHE A 548 -15.72 -17.32 6.98
CA PHE A 548 -15.04 -18.16 7.97
C PHE A 548 -14.08 -17.35 8.81
N VAL A 549 -13.31 -16.47 8.17
CA VAL A 549 -12.40 -15.53 8.84
C VAL A 549 -13.19 -14.63 9.78
N HIS A 550 -14.32 -14.11 9.31
CA HIS A 550 -15.18 -13.26 10.13
C HIS A 550 -15.71 -14.01 11.36
N VAL A 551 -16.09 -15.28 11.24
CA VAL A 551 -16.49 -16.12 12.38
C VAL A 551 -15.30 -16.30 13.34
N LEU A 552 -14.14 -16.72 12.83
CA LEU A 552 -12.92 -16.92 13.62
C LEU A 552 -12.57 -15.65 14.40
N GLN A 553 -12.48 -14.51 13.72
CA GLN A 553 -12.07 -13.24 14.33
C GLN A 553 -13.14 -12.62 15.23
N ARG A 554 -14.36 -12.42 14.71
CA ARG A 554 -15.37 -11.56 15.36
C ARG A 554 -16.19 -12.30 16.39
N GLN A 555 -16.38 -13.61 16.20
CA GLN A 555 -17.24 -14.40 17.05
C GLN A 555 -16.46 -15.22 18.07
N TRP A 556 -15.34 -15.82 17.66
CA TRP A 556 -14.62 -16.78 18.50
C TRP A 556 -13.40 -16.17 19.18
N MET A 557 -12.43 -15.71 18.41
CA MET A 557 -11.11 -15.35 18.92
C MET A 557 -11.04 -13.93 19.46
N ARG A 558 -11.67 -12.94 18.83
CA ARG A 558 -11.75 -11.54 19.33
C ARG A 558 -10.40 -11.06 19.86
N ASP A 559 -9.42 -11.02 18.98
CA ASP A 559 -8.04 -10.78 19.39
C ASP A 559 -7.86 -9.40 20.02
N ASP A 560 -7.01 -9.34 21.04
CA ASP A 560 -6.60 -8.09 21.67
C ASP A 560 -5.58 -7.35 20.78
N LEU A 561 -4.81 -8.12 20.01
CA LEU A 561 -3.89 -7.65 18.99
C LEU A 561 -3.88 -8.61 17.80
N ALA A 562 -3.80 -8.09 16.57
CA ALA A 562 -3.64 -8.90 15.38
C ALA A 562 -2.36 -8.54 14.63
N THR A 563 -1.78 -9.51 13.93
CA THR A 563 -0.62 -9.33 13.06
C THR A 563 -0.97 -9.75 11.62
N ILE A 564 -0.73 -8.87 10.63
CA ILE A 564 -0.80 -9.21 9.20
C ILE A 564 0.61 -9.09 8.61
N THR A 565 1.21 -10.19 8.15
CA THR A 565 2.60 -10.13 7.65
C THR A 565 2.69 -9.55 6.23
N ASN A 566 1.78 -9.94 5.33
CA ASN A 566 1.70 -9.47 3.95
C ASN A 566 0.37 -9.92 3.32
N THR A 567 0.01 -9.33 2.18
CA THR A 567 -1.21 -9.62 1.44
C THR A 567 -0.89 -10.04 0.00
N TYR A 568 0.13 -10.90 -0.19
CA TYR A 568 0.53 -11.33 -1.52
C TYR A 568 -0.58 -12.15 -2.18
N PRO A 569 -0.72 -12.09 -3.52
CA PRO A 569 -1.68 -12.94 -4.20
C PRO A 569 -1.41 -14.42 -3.94
N ASP A 570 -2.44 -15.08 -3.40
CA ASP A 570 -2.46 -16.51 -3.10
C ASP A 570 -3.92 -16.95 -2.96
N HIS A 571 -4.17 -18.24 -3.20
CA HIS A 571 -5.52 -18.80 -3.23
C HIS A 571 -6.49 -17.91 -4.03
N GLU A 572 -6.06 -17.43 -5.22
CA GLU A 572 -6.82 -16.55 -6.10
C GLU A 572 -8.20 -17.13 -6.46
N ASP A 573 -8.34 -18.45 -6.38
CA ASP A 573 -9.59 -19.17 -6.54
C ASP A 573 -10.63 -18.83 -5.45
N VAL A 574 -10.18 -18.53 -4.22
CA VAL A 574 -11.03 -18.24 -3.06
C VAL A 574 -11.02 -16.74 -2.70
N GLN A 575 -9.86 -16.10 -2.81
CA GLN A 575 -9.61 -14.74 -2.35
C GLN A 575 -9.47 -13.72 -3.48
N GLY A 576 -9.33 -14.19 -4.73
CA GLY A 576 -9.16 -13.38 -5.92
C GLY A 576 -10.48 -13.06 -6.63
N PRO A 577 -10.46 -12.53 -7.86
CA PRO A 577 -9.47 -12.92 -8.88
C PRO A 577 -8.26 -11.99 -9.01
N ALA A 578 -8.31 -10.76 -8.49
CA ALA A 578 -7.19 -9.83 -8.55
C ALA A 578 -6.45 -9.74 -7.22
N GLY A 579 -5.18 -9.37 -7.25
CA GLY A 579 -4.32 -9.16 -6.08
C GLY A 579 -4.90 -8.13 -5.11
N TYR A 580 -5.69 -7.18 -5.63
CA TYR A 580 -6.44 -6.21 -4.83
C TYR A 580 -7.53 -6.84 -3.94
N ASN A 581 -8.06 -8.02 -4.28
CA ASN A 581 -9.14 -8.68 -3.52
C ASN A 581 -8.62 -9.43 -2.28
N ILE A 582 -7.37 -9.89 -2.29
CA ILE A 582 -6.74 -10.57 -1.15
C ILE A 582 -6.77 -9.70 0.11
N PRO A 583 -6.21 -8.47 0.11
CA PRO A 583 -6.29 -7.59 1.27
C PRO A 583 -7.74 -7.23 1.64
N GLU A 584 -8.69 -7.17 0.68
CA GLU A 584 -10.13 -6.99 0.98
C GLU A 584 -10.71 -8.14 1.81
N VAL A 585 -10.35 -9.39 1.49
CA VAL A 585 -10.72 -10.56 2.29
C VAL A 585 -10.05 -10.50 3.65
N MET A 586 -8.76 -10.13 3.69
CA MET A 586 -7.99 -10.04 4.93
C MET A 586 -8.52 -8.99 5.91
N THR A 587 -9.25 -7.97 5.42
CA THR A 587 -9.94 -7.01 6.32
C THR A 587 -10.90 -7.66 7.32
N ALA A 588 -11.45 -8.84 7.00
CA ALA A 588 -12.35 -9.57 7.91
C ALA A 588 -11.66 -10.04 9.19
N PHE A 589 -10.33 -10.18 9.15
CA PHE A 589 -9.49 -10.59 10.28
C PHE A 589 -9.05 -9.42 11.17
N ILE A 590 -9.23 -8.18 10.73
CA ILE A 590 -8.88 -7.03 11.55
C ILE A 590 -9.82 -7.02 12.77
N PRO A 591 -9.33 -7.07 14.02
CA PRO A 591 -10.18 -6.97 15.21
C PRO A 591 -10.89 -5.60 15.28
N ALA A 592 -11.95 -5.47 16.08
CA ALA A 592 -12.57 -4.16 16.34
C ALA A 592 -12.00 -3.55 17.62
N GLN A 593 -11.79 -2.23 17.62
CA GLN A 593 -11.34 -1.46 18.79
C GLN A 593 -10.07 -2.02 19.45
N ALA A 594 -9.14 -2.52 18.63
CA ALA A 594 -7.94 -3.21 19.09
C ALA A 594 -6.67 -2.64 18.40
N THR A 595 -5.57 -3.39 18.41
CA THR A 595 -4.35 -3.02 17.66
C THR A 595 -4.08 -4.01 16.53
N LEU A 596 -3.75 -3.50 15.34
CA LEU A 596 -3.26 -4.28 14.21
C LEU A 596 -1.81 -3.87 13.92
N LEU A 597 -0.90 -4.85 13.92
CA LEU A 597 0.48 -4.70 13.46
C LEU A 597 0.59 -5.28 12.04
N THR A 598 1.23 -4.57 11.12
CA THR A 598 1.42 -5.10 9.76
C THR A 598 2.73 -4.66 9.14
N SER A 599 3.41 -5.59 8.47
CA SER A 599 4.56 -5.29 7.59
C SER A 599 4.16 -5.12 6.13
N GLU A 600 2.87 -5.21 5.80
CA GLU A 600 2.36 -4.94 4.46
C GLU A 600 2.50 -3.46 4.10
N GLU A 601 3.25 -3.16 3.03
CA GLU A 601 3.47 -1.80 2.54
C GLU A 601 2.60 -1.44 1.33
N GLN A 602 2.47 -2.34 0.36
CA GLN A 602 1.87 -2.04 -0.93
C GLN A 602 0.35 -1.94 -0.83
N MET A 603 -0.29 -2.87 -0.14
CA MET A 603 -1.75 -2.88 0.06
C MET A 603 -2.22 -2.22 1.36
N LEU A 604 -1.30 -1.52 2.05
CA LEU A 604 -1.54 -0.87 3.34
C LEU A 604 -2.79 0.05 3.38
N PRO A 605 -3.13 0.84 2.33
CA PRO A 605 -4.32 1.70 2.36
C PRO A 605 -5.63 0.93 2.59
N ILE A 606 -5.73 -0.31 2.09
CA ILE A 606 -6.91 -1.18 2.26
C ILE A 606 -7.03 -1.58 3.73
N LEU A 607 -5.93 -2.04 4.33
CA LEU A 607 -5.89 -2.40 5.75
C LEU A 607 -6.13 -1.19 6.65
N ARG A 608 -5.55 -0.03 6.32
CA ARG A 608 -5.72 1.24 7.07
C ARG A 608 -7.16 1.72 7.04
N SER A 609 -7.81 1.73 5.87
CA SER A 609 -9.20 2.13 5.75
C SER A 609 -10.13 1.22 6.55
N ALA A 610 -9.88 -0.10 6.53
CA ALA A 610 -10.67 -1.04 7.31
C ALA A 610 -10.41 -0.92 8.82
N ALA A 611 -9.16 -0.76 9.24
CA ALA A 611 -8.81 -0.54 10.65
C ALA A 611 -9.48 0.73 11.21
N GLN A 612 -9.50 1.82 10.43
CA GLN A 612 -10.17 3.07 10.82
C GLN A 612 -11.69 2.88 11.00
N GLN A 613 -12.35 2.17 10.09
CA GLN A 613 -13.79 1.84 10.21
C GLN A 613 -14.12 1.02 11.47
N LEU A 614 -13.15 0.24 11.95
CA LEU A 614 -13.30 -0.64 13.10
C LEU A 614 -12.84 -0.01 14.42
N GLY A 615 -12.34 1.23 14.39
CA GLY A 615 -11.71 1.88 15.55
C GLY A 615 -10.41 1.21 16.00
N THR A 616 -9.74 0.48 15.11
CA THR A 616 -8.54 -0.31 15.39
C THR A 616 -7.29 0.49 15.05
N ARG A 617 -6.33 0.54 15.98
CA ARG A 617 -5.07 1.24 15.82
C ARG A 617 -4.13 0.42 14.94
N LEU A 618 -3.78 0.96 13.78
CA LEU A 618 -2.80 0.36 12.88
C LEU A 618 -1.38 0.82 13.27
N ARG A 619 -0.42 -0.12 13.32
CA ARG A 619 1.02 0.16 13.39
C ARG A 619 1.74 -0.61 12.30
N THR A 620 2.70 0.05 11.67
CA THR A 620 3.52 -0.49 10.58
C THR A 620 4.98 -0.46 10.96
#